data_AF-A0AA38R7D0-F1
#
_entry.id   AF-A0AA38R7D0-F1
#
_cell.length_a   1.000
_cell.length_b   1.000
_cell.length_c   1.000
_cell.angle_alpha   90.00
_cell.angle_beta   90.00
_cell.angle_gamma   90.00
#
_symmetry.space_group_name_H-M   'P 1'
#
loop_
_entity.id
_entity.type
_entity.pdbx_description
1 polymer ?
#
loop_
_entity_poly.entity_id
_entity_poly.type
_entity_poly.pdbx_seq_one_letter_code
_entity_poly.pdbx_strand_id
1 'polypeptide(L)'
;MDRIHCDICHRAHHGTKLPFLCVVDARNRLYQGRVQYATALIRNENLEQQVNALISSAQDDSERIASSDKVRVAKWKSEQAAAVDRTAQIIVQADKLKAEVDTARKEIKNRKDVLSRRKS
;
A
#
# COMPACT_ATOMS: atom_id res chain seq x y z
N MET A 1 33.53 -47.30 36.31
CA MET A 1 32.14 -46.82 36.13
C MET A 1 31.91 -45.75 37.16
N ASP A 2 31.98 -44.49 36.74
CA ASP A 2 31.75 -43.36 37.64
C ASP A 2 30.31 -43.43 38.14
N ARG A 3 30.17 -43.63 39.46
CA ARG A 3 28.88 -43.57 40.13
C ARG A 3 28.49 -42.09 40.18
N ILE A 4 27.60 -41.67 39.31
CA ILE A 4 26.89 -40.40 39.50
C ILE A 4 26.03 -40.59 40.75
N HIS A 5 26.27 -39.78 41.76
CA HIS A 5 25.45 -39.75 42.98
C HIS A 5 24.52 -38.54 42.87
N CYS A 6 23.28 -38.70 43.33
CA CYS A 6 22.39 -37.56 43.51
C CYS A 6 22.94 -36.66 44.62
N ASP A 7 23.09 -35.36 44.40
CA ASP A 7 23.57 -34.42 45.43
C ASP A 7 22.55 -34.18 46.55
N ILE A 8 21.29 -34.61 46.36
CA ILE A 8 20.19 -34.36 47.29
C ILE A 8 19.85 -35.60 48.13
N CYS A 9 19.77 -36.77 47.51
CA CYS A 9 19.49 -38.02 48.22
C CYS A 9 20.71 -38.92 48.39
N HIS A 10 21.88 -38.49 47.90
CA HIS A 10 23.18 -39.19 47.95
C HIS A 10 23.16 -40.64 47.41
N ARG A 11 22.11 -41.01 46.71
CA ARG A 11 21.95 -42.35 46.14
C ARG A 11 22.81 -42.49 44.89
N ALA A 12 23.58 -43.56 44.82
CA ALA A 12 24.31 -43.94 43.62
C ALA A 12 23.35 -44.41 42.51
N HIS A 13 23.51 -43.90 41.29
CA HIS A 13 22.83 -44.45 40.12
C HIS A 13 23.43 -45.81 39.77
N HIS A 14 22.57 -46.83 39.69
CA HIS A 14 22.96 -48.20 39.34
C HIS A 14 22.20 -48.64 38.09
N GLY A 15 22.90 -48.79 36.97
CA GLY A 15 22.27 -49.13 35.67
C GLY A 15 21.41 -50.42 35.66
N THR A 16 21.56 -51.32 36.64
CA THR A 16 20.80 -52.57 36.74
C THR A 16 19.69 -52.57 37.80
N LYS A 17 19.88 -51.89 38.94
CA LYS A 17 18.91 -51.88 40.05
C LYS A 17 18.07 -50.60 40.12
N LEU A 18 18.64 -49.48 39.68
CA LEU A 18 18.06 -48.14 39.71
C LEU A 18 18.52 -47.36 38.47
N PRO A 19 17.99 -47.70 37.28
CA PRO A 19 18.43 -47.11 36.02
C PRO A 19 17.97 -45.66 35.86
N PHE A 20 16.97 -45.23 36.63
CA PHE A 20 16.40 -43.89 36.56
C PHE A 20 16.98 -42.95 37.60
N LEU A 21 16.95 -41.66 37.28
CA LEU A 21 17.28 -40.59 38.21
C LEU A 21 16.27 -40.53 39.35
N CYS A 22 16.66 -39.97 40.50
CA CYS A 22 15.67 -39.63 41.51
C CYS A 22 14.74 -38.53 40.96
N VAL A 23 13.53 -38.41 41.52
CA VAL A 23 12.53 -37.45 41.04
C VAL A 23 13.07 -36.02 41.01
N VAL A 24 13.90 -35.65 41.99
CA VAL A 24 14.46 -34.30 42.09
C VAL A 24 15.51 -34.04 41.01
N ASP A 25 16.45 -34.96 40.78
CA ASP A 25 17.46 -34.82 39.73
C ASP A 25 16.84 -34.88 38.33
N ALA A 26 15.86 -35.76 38.13
CA ALA A 26 15.09 -35.81 36.89
C ALA A 26 14.42 -34.45 36.63
N ARG A 27 13.82 -33.86 37.66
CA ARG A 27 13.20 -32.54 37.57
C ARG A 27 14.22 -31.44 37.27
N ASN A 28 15.37 -31.45 37.94
CA ASN A 28 16.48 -30.50 37.77
C ASN A 28 17.06 -30.54 36.36
N ARG A 29 17.30 -31.73 35.80
CA ARG A 29 17.76 -31.86 34.42
C ARG A 29 16.74 -31.34 33.40
N LEU A 30 15.45 -31.51 33.68
CA LEU A 30 14.38 -31.03 32.80
C LEU A 30 14.08 -29.53 32.96
N TYR A 31 14.48 -28.89 34.06
CA TYR A 31 14.13 -27.50 34.33
C TYR A 31 14.74 -26.54 33.32
N GLN A 32 16.02 -26.72 32.99
CA GLN A 32 16.70 -25.87 32.02
C GLN A 32 16.00 -25.92 30.66
N GLY A 33 15.69 -27.11 30.15
CA GLY A 33 14.97 -27.28 28.89
C GLY A 33 13.56 -26.69 28.93
N ARG A 34 12.84 -26.85 30.05
CA ARG A 34 11.51 -26.26 30.23
C ARG A 34 11.54 -24.73 30.22
N VAL A 35 12.52 -24.11 30.89
CA VAL A 35 12.68 -22.66 30.88
C VAL A 35 13.02 -22.17 29.47
N GLN A 36 13.96 -22.84 28.79
CA GLN A 36 14.32 -22.48 27.41
C GLN A 36 13.11 -22.57 26.47
N TYR A 37 12.35 -23.65 26.54
CA TYR A 37 11.16 -23.83 25.72
C TYR A 37 10.09 -22.76 26.02
N ALA A 38 9.81 -22.49 27.29
CA ALA A 38 8.88 -21.43 27.69
C ALA A 38 9.33 -20.06 27.17
N THR A 39 10.63 -19.73 27.27
CA THR A 39 11.15 -18.47 26.73
C THR A 39 11.06 -18.40 25.21
N ALA A 40 11.24 -19.52 24.51
CA ALA A 40 11.11 -19.58 23.06
C ALA A 40 9.65 -19.36 22.62
N LEU A 41 8.69 -19.97 23.32
CA LEU A 41 7.26 -19.75 23.05
C LEU A 41 6.85 -18.29 23.26
N ILE A 42 7.24 -17.68 24.39
CA ILE A 42 6.94 -16.27 24.67
C ILE A 42 7.53 -15.35 23.60
N ARG A 43 8.77 -15.63 23.16
CA ARG A 43 9.40 -14.87 22.07
C ARG A 43 8.66 -15.05 20.75
N ASN A 44 8.21 -16.27 20.45
CA ASN A 44 7.47 -16.54 19.23
C ASN A 44 6.13 -15.81 19.21
N GLU A 45 5.35 -15.89 20.29
CA GLU A 45 4.08 -15.14 20.42
C GLU A 45 4.29 -13.63 20.22
N ASN A 46 5.38 -13.08 20.79
CA ASN A 46 5.70 -11.67 20.61
C ASN A 46 6.05 -11.33 19.14
N LEU A 47 6.83 -12.19 18.48
CA LEU A 47 7.16 -12.02 17.05
C LEU A 47 5.91 -12.13 16.17
N GLU A 48 5.03 -13.09 16.43
CA GLU A 48 3.75 -13.24 15.73
C GLU A 48 2.90 -11.97 15.88
N GLN A 49 2.81 -11.41 17.09
CA GLN A 49 2.12 -10.14 17.32
C GLN A 49 2.73 -8.98 16.53
N GLN A 50 4.07 -8.87 16.50
CA GLN A 50 4.76 -7.84 15.72
C GLN A 50 4.50 -7.99 14.21
N VAL A 51 4.58 -9.22 13.69
CA VAL A 51 4.32 -9.51 12.27
C VAL A 51 2.88 -9.16 11.92
N ASN A 52 1.92 -9.58 12.73
CA ASN A 52 0.50 -9.28 12.50
C ASN A 52 0.24 -7.78 12.53
N ALA A 53 0.84 -7.04 13.48
CA ALA A 53 0.72 -5.59 13.55
C ALA A 53 1.25 -4.90 12.28
N LEU A 54 2.42 -5.33 11.77
CA LEU A 54 3.01 -4.80 10.54
C LEU A 54 2.14 -5.08 9.30
N ILE A 55 1.56 -6.29 9.22
CA ILE A 55 0.65 -6.66 8.13
C ILE A 55 -0.61 -5.78 8.17
N SER A 56 -1.24 -5.64 9.33
CA SER A 56 -2.42 -4.80 9.49
C SER A 56 -2.15 -3.34 9.15
N SER A 57 -1.03 -2.77 9.63
CA SER A 57 -0.68 -1.39 9.27
C SER A 57 -0.42 -1.20 7.78
N ALA A 58 0.23 -2.17 7.13
CA ALA A 58 0.48 -2.11 5.69
C ALA A 58 -0.82 -2.21 4.87
N GLN A 59 -1.80 -2.99 5.33
CA GLN A 59 -3.13 -3.06 4.71
C GLN A 59 -3.87 -1.74 4.86
N ASP A 60 -3.90 -1.15 6.05
CA ASP A 60 -4.54 0.15 6.30
C ASP A 60 -3.94 1.27 5.43
N ASP A 61 -2.61 1.30 5.32
CA ASP A 61 -1.91 2.29 4.49
C ASP A 61 -2.19 2.07 3.00
N SER A 62 -2.21 0.82 2.54
CA SER A 62 -2.54 0.48 1.15
C SER A 62 -3.98 0.86 0.79
N GLU A 63 -4.95 0.63 1.67
CA GLU A 63 -6.35 1.03 1.47
C GLU A 63 -6.52 2.56 1.46
N ARG A 64 -5.81 3.26 2.33
CA ARG A 64 -5.77 4.74 2.35
C ARG A 64 -5.15 5.31 1.08
N ILE A 65 -4.06 4.74 0.60
CA ILE A 65 -3.42 5.16 -0.65
C ILE A 65 -4.34 4.87 -1.84
N ALA A 66 -4.92 3.67 -1.91
CA ALA A 66 -5.82 3.28 -2.99
C ALA A 66 -7.09 4.15 -3.06
N SER A 67 -7.65 4.53 -1.91
CA SER A 67 -8.79 5.46 -1.85
C SER A 67 -8.40 6.88 -2.28
N SER A 68 -7.25 7.38 -1.81
CA SER A 68 -6.70 8.68 -2.25
C SER A 68 -6.44 8.72 -3.75
N ASP A 69 -5.83 7.69 -4.32
CA ASP A 69 -5.55 7.63 -5.75
C ASP A 69 -6.82 7.52 -6.60
N LYS A 70 -7.85 6.77 -6.15
CA LYS A 70 -9.16 6.78 -6.82
C LYS A 70 -9.77 8.17 -6.88
N VAL A 71 -9.70 8.93 -5.78
CA VAL A 71 -10.20 10.31 -5.72
C VAL A 71 -9.39 11.22 -6.65
N ARG A 72 -8.06 11.09 -6.68
CA ARG A 72 -7.18 11.85 -7.58
C ARG A 72 -7.47 11.57 -9.05
N VAL A 73 -7.62 10.29 -9.41
CA VAL A 73 -7.96 9.89 -10.79
C VAL A 73 -9.33 10.43 -11.20
N ALA A 74 -10.33 10.37 -10.31
CA ALA A 74 -11.64 10.94 -10.58
C ALA A 74 -11.57 12.46 -10.81
N LYS A 75 -10.79 13.18 -9.98
CA LYS A 75 -10.56 14.61 -10.14
C LYS A 75 -9.89 14.93 -11.48
N TRP A 76 -8.83 14.23 -11.86
CA TRP A 76 -8.16 14.44 -13.14
C TRP A 76 -9.06 14.18 -14.35
N LYS A 77 -9.90 13.15 -14.29
CA LYS A 77 -10.90 12.89 -15.35
C LYS A 77 -11.92 14.04 -15.47
N SER A 78 -12.39 14.58 -14.34
CA SER A 78 -13.30 15.72 -14.34
C SER A 78 -12.63 16.98 -14.89
N GLU A 79 -11.40 17.27 -14.50
CA GLU A 79 -10.61 18.39 -15.02
C GLU A 79 -10.35 18.25 -16.53
N GLN A 80 -10.05 17.04 -16.98
CA GLN A 80 -9.87 16.72 -18.40
C GLN A 80 -11.16 16.97 -19.19
N ALA A 81 -12.32 16.48 -18.72
CA ALA A 81 -13.60 16.72 -19.37
C ALA A 81 -13.92 18.22 -19.46
N ALA A 82 -13.73 18.97 -18.37
CA ALA A 82 -13.93 20.41 -18.35
C ALA A 82 -12.96 21.17 -19.29
N ALA A 83 -11.72 20.68 -19.46
CA ALA A 83 -10.80 21.23 -20.44
C ALA A 83 -11.27 20.95 -21.87
N VAL A 84 -11.70 19.73 -22.17
CA VAL A 84 -12.25 19.34 -23.47
C VAL A 84 -13.46 20.20 -23.84
N ASP A 85 -14.42 20.36 -22.93
CA ASP A 85 -15.62 21.17 -23.16
C ASP A 85 -15.27 22.63 -23.45
N ARG A 86 -14.34 23.22 -22.69
CA ARG A 86 -13.84 24.58 -22.94
C ARG A 86 -13.20 24.70 -24.31
N THR A 87 -12.37 23.72 -24.70
CA THR A 87 -11.75 23.75 -26.04
C THR A 87 -12.77 23.63 -27.16
N ALA A 88 -13.80 22.79 -27.00
CA ALA A 88 -14.88 22.67 -27.97
C ALA A 88 -15.64 24.00 -28.14
N GLN A 89 -15.95 24.69 -27.04
CA GLN A 89 -16.59 26.01 -27.09
C GLN A 89 -15.74 27.05 -27.81
N ILE A 90 -14.43 27.08 -27.53
CA ILE A 90 -13.49 27.99 -28.20
C ILE A 90 -13.45 27.72 -29.70
N ILE A 91 -13.41 26.46 -30.12
CA ILE A 91 -13.40 26.09 -31.54
C ILE A 91 -14.68 26.59 -32.22
N VAL A 92 -15.85 26.35 -31.62
CA VAL A 92 -17.14 26.82 -32.16
C VAL A 92 -17.16 28.35 -32.30
N GLN A 93 -16.66 29.07 -31.29
CA GLN A 93 -16.57 30.53 -31.35
C GLN A 93 -15.59 31.01 -32.42
N ALA A 94 -14.43 30.36 -32.55
CA ALA A 94 -13.45 30.68 -33.58
C ALA A 94 -13.99 30.47 -34.99
N ASP A 95 -14.74 29.39 -35.22
CA ASP A 95 -15.35 29.11 -36.53
C ASP A 95 -16.47 30.09 -36.86
N LYS A 96 -17.27 30.50 -35.86
CA LYS A 96 -18.24 31.59 -36.02
C LYS A 96 -17.55 32.90 -36.43
N LEU A 97 -16.47 33.27 -35.75
CA LEU A 97 -15.70 34.48 -36.06
C LEU A 97 -15.10 34.43 -37.48
N LYS A 98 -14.57 33.28 -37.92
CA LYS A 98 -14.08 33.13 -39.29
C LYS A 98 -15.18 33.37 -40.31
N ALA A 99 -16.36 32.80 -40.09
CA ALA A 99 -17.50 33.00 -40.97
C ALA A 99 -17.92 34.48 -41.04
N GLU A 100 -17.97 35.17 -39.89
CA GLU A 100 -18.28 36.61 -39.83
C GLU A 100 -17.22 37.48 -40.51
N VAL A 101 -15.93 37.14 -40.38
CA VAL A 101 -14.84 37.84 -41.08
C VAL A 101 -14.94 37.62 -42.59
N ASP A 102 -15.25 36.42 -43.04
CA ASP A 102 -15.39 36.11 -44.46
C ASP A 102 -16.60 36.80 -45.09
N THR A 103 -17.73 36.88 -44.38
CA THR A 103 -18.90 37.66 -44.86
C THR A 103 -18.56 39.15 -44.92
N ALA A 104 -17.95 39.71 -43.88
CA ALA A 104 -17.52 41.11 -43.86
C ALA A 104 -16.54 41.43 -44.99
N ARG A 105 -15.57 40.55 -45.27
CA ARG A 105 -14.63 40.67 -46.40
C ARG A 105 -15.36 40.68 -47.75
N LYS A 106 -16.33 39.78 -47.94
CA LYS A 106 -17.16 39.73 -49.16
C LYS A 106 -17.98 41.01 -49.33
N GLU A 107 -18.59 41.52 -48.26
CA GLU A 107 -19.35 42.78 -48.30
C GLU A 107 -18.46 43.98 -48.66
N ILE A 108 -17.27 44.09 -48.05
CA ILE A 108 -16.31 45.15 -48.37
C ILE A 108 -15.91 45.08 -49.85
N LYS A 109 -15.61 43.88 -50.37
CA LYS A 109 -15.27 43.68 -51.78
C LYS A 109 -16.43 44.11 -52.69
N ASN A 110 -17.65 43.65 -52.41
CA ASN A 110 -18.84 44.00 -53.19
C ASN A 110 -19.11 45.51 -53.18
N ARG A 111 -18.97 46.18 -52.01
CA ARG A 111 -19.11 47.64 -51.91
C ARG A 111 -18.05 48.38 -52.74
N LYS A 112 -16.79 47.94 -52.71
CA LYS A 112 -15.72 48.51 -53.54
C LYS A 112 -16.02 48.34 -55.03
N ASP A 113 -16.49 47.16 -55.45
CA ASP A 113 -16.82 46.87 -56.84
C ASP A 113 -17.97 47.77 -57.34
N VAL A 114 -19.04 47.95 -56.54
CA VAL A 114 -20.15 48.86 -56.87
C VAL A 114 -19.67 50.32 -56.99
N LEU A 115 -18.81 50.79 -56.08
CA LEU A 115 -18.27 52.15 -56.14
C LEU A 115 -17.38 52.36 -57.37
N SER A 116 -16.57 51.37 -57.75
CA SER A 116 -15.73 51.46 -58.95
C SER A 116 -16.56 51.55 -60.23
N ARG A 117 -17.66 50.78 -60.32
CA ARG A 117 -18.58 50.81 -61.47
C ARG A 117 -19.35 52.13 -61.60
N ARG A 118 -19.56 52.86 -60.51
CA ARG A 118 -20.21 54.19 -60.53
C ARG A 118 -19.27 55.34 -60.89
N LYS A 119 -17.96 55.10 -60.90
CA LYS A 119 -16.93 56.11 -61.19
C LYS A 119 -16.42 56.07 -62.64
N SER A 120 -16.84 55.07 -63.42
CA SER A 120 -16.75 55.02 -64.89
C SER A 120 -18.02 55.56 -65.50
#